data_AF-A0AAD8JQP4-F1
#
_entry.id   AF-A0AAD8JQP4-F1
#
_cell.length_a   1.000
_cell.length_b   1.000
_cell.length_c   1.000
_cell.angle_alpha   90.00
_cell.angle_beta   90.00
_cell.angle_gamma   90.00
#
_symmetry.space_group_name_H-M   'P 1'
#
loop_
_entity.id
_entity.type
_entity.pdbx_description
1 polymer ?
#
loop_
_entity_poly.entity_id
_entity_poly.type
_entity_poly.pdbx_seq_one_letter_code
_entity_poly.pdbx_strand_id
1 'polypeptide(L)'
;MVCIWAGDGIVVKGQAYGISSIRVDGNDALAIYNAVRNARQIAINEQRPILIEAMTYRVSHHSTSDDSTKYRSTDEIEHWKTMHSPVTRFLKWLERKGWWSDSEEAKLHVEAKKEVKQAIDEAEREEMPPLGDMFTDVYDELPSNLMEQEISLRETIQRHPNDFPKNMPI
;
A
#
# COMPACT_ATOMS: atom_id res chain seq x y z
N MET A 1 4.34 -14.92 -1.83
CA MET A 1 4.86 -15.50 -0.58
C MET A 1 3.68 -15.93 0.25
N VAL A 2 3.40 -17.24 0.30
CA VAL A 2 2.44 -17.79 1.25
C VAL A 2 3.20 -17.99 2.55
N CYS A 3 2.82 -17.30 3.62
CA CYS A 3 3.47 -17.47 4.92
C CYS A 3 3.22 -18.91 5.41
N ILE A 4 4.28 -19.69 5.55
CA ILE A 4 4.20 -21.07 6.03
C ILE A 4 4.23 -21.04 7.55
N TRP A 5 3.09 -21.33 8.16
CA TRP A 5 2.95 -21.56 9.59
C TRP A 5 2.72 -23.06 9.83
N ALA A 6 3.09 -23.57 11.01
CA ALA A 6 2.71 -24.93 11.40
C ALA A 6 1.20 -25.07 11.67
N GLY A 7 0.50 -23.94 11.93
CA GLY A 7 -0.95 -23.88 12.05
C GLY A 7 -1.64 -23.51 10.74
N ASP A 8 -2.96 -23.60 10.71
CA ASP A 8 -3.79 -23.25 9.55
C ASP A 8 -3.91 -21.72 9.36
N GLY A 9 -2.80 -21.10 8.95
CA GLY A 9 -2.73 -19.68 8.62
C GLY A 9 -3.01 -18.73 9.78
N ILE A 10 -3.56 -17.57 9.46
CA ILE A 10 -3.89 -16.50 10.41
C ILE A 10 -5.31 -16.65 10.95
N VAL A 11 -6.27 -17.16 10.17
CA VAL A 11 -7.68 -17.25 10.58
C VAL A 11 -7.89 -17.97 11.92
N VAL A 12 -7.13 -19.04 12.20
CA VAL A 12 -7.23 -19.79 13.46
C VAL A 12 -6.74 -19.00 14.67
N LYS A 13 -5.90 -17.98 14.46
CA LYS A 13 -5.40 -17.14 15.56
C LYS A 13 -6.52 -16.31 16.17
N GLY A 14 -7.48 -15.85 15.38
CA GLY A 14 -8.59 -15.07 15.95
C GLY A 14 -9.45 -15.88 16.91
N GLN A 15 -9.65 -17.17 16.66
CA GLN A 15 -10.34 -18.07 17.61
C GLN A 15 -9.63 -18.13 18.97
N ALA A 16 -8.29 -18.15 18.99
CA ALA A 16 -7.51 -18.15 20.23
C ALA A 16 -7.71 -16.88 21.08
N TYR A 17 -8.14 -15.78 20.46
CA TYR A 17 -8.46 -14.51 21.14
C TYR A 17 -9.97 -14.27 21.31
N GLY A 18 -10.83 -15.24 20.98
CA GLY A 18 -12.29 -15.05 21.00
C GLY A 18 -12.83 -14.08 19.95
N ILE A 19 -12.07 -13.90 18.86
CA ILE A 19 -12.38 -13.03 17.71
C ILE A 19 -13.01 -13.87 16.60
N SER A 20 -14.21 -13.49 16.16
CA SER A 20 -14.83 -14.13 15.00
C SER A 20 -13.95 -13.92 13.77
N SER A 21 -13.67 -15.01 13.06
CA SER A 21 -12.65 -15.02 12.01
C SER A 21 -13.19 -15.68 10.74
N ILE A 22 -12.81 -15.16 9.58
CA ILE A 22 -13.18 -15.70 8.27
C ILE A 22 -11.97 -15.67 7.33
N ARG A 23 -11.80 -16.74 6.55
CA ARG A 23 -10.85 -16.79 5.43
C ARG A 23 -11.60 -16.59 4.12
N VAL A 24 -11.06 -15.77 3.24
CA VAL A 24 -11.68 -15.40 1.96
C VAL A 24 -10.67 -15.45 0.83
N ASP A 25 -11.15 -15.67 -0.39
CA ASP A 25 -10.35 -15.53 -1.60
C ASP A 25 -10.04 -14.05 -1.82
N GLY A 26 -8.78 -13.65 -1.62
CA GLY A 26 -8.30 -12.28 -1.77
C GLY A 26 -8.27 -11.81 -3.22
N ASN A 27 -8.38 -12.71 -4.18
CA ASN A 27 -8.43 -12.38 -5.60
C ASN A 27 -9.87 -12.31 -6.14
N ASP A 28 -10.88 -12.45 -5.28
CA ASP A 28 -12.29 -12.20 -5.60
C ASP A 28 -12.76 -10.90 -4.93
N ALA A 29 -12.89 -9.85 -5.74
CA ALA A 29 -13.30 -8.53 -5.27
C ALA A 29 -14.70 -8.54 -4.60
N LEU A 30 -15.63 -9.39 -5.07
CA LEU A 30 -16.97 -9.48 -4.50
C LEU A 30 -16.98 -10.27 -3.19
N ALA A 31 -16.16 -11.33 -3.09
CA ALA A 31 -16.00 -12.07 -1.84
C ALA A 31 -15.42 -11.18 -0.74
N ILE A 32 -14.38 -10.40 -1.06
CA ILE A 32 -13.77 -9.43 -0.15
C ILE A 32 -14.79 -8.36 0.25
N TYR A 33 -15.48 -7.76 -0.71
CA TYR A 33 -16.51 -6.74 -0.42
C TYR A 33 -17.57 -7.26 0.54
N ASN A 34 -18.12 -8.46 0.27
CA ASN A 34 -19.16 -9.03 1.13
C ASN A 34 -18.64 -9.37 2.53
N ALA A 35 -17.45 -9.93 2.64
CA ALA A 35 -16.84 -10.26 3.92
C ALA A 35 -16.57 -9.01 4.77
N VAL A 36 -15.98 -7.97 4.17
CA VAL A 36 -15.71 -6.70 4.85
C VAL A 36 -17.01 -5.99 5.23
N ARG A 37 -18.00 -5.96 4.34
CA ARG A 37 -19.32 -5.35 4.62
C ARG A 37 -20.00 -6.01 5.81
N ASN A 38 -20.03 -7.35 5.85
CA ASN A 38 -20.62 -8.10 6.95
C ASN A 38 -19.81 -7.93 8.25
N ALA A 39 -18.48 -8.02 8.17
CA ALA A 39 -17.61 -7.80 9.33
C ALA A 39 -17.78 -6.41 9.93
N ARG A 40 -17.88 -5.36 9.09
CA ARG A 40 -18.16 -3.99 9.54
C ARG A 40 -19.50 -3.90 10.26
N GLN A 41 -20.54 -4.53 9.71
CA GLN A 41 -21.87 -4.52 10.33
C GLN A 41 -21.85 -5.16 11.72
N ILE A 42 -21.19 -6.31 11.86
CA ILE A 42 -21.02 -7.00 13.15
C ILE A 42 -20.20 -6.13 14.10
N ALA A 43 -19.07 -5.57 13.64
CA ALA A 43 -18.19 -4.77 14.46
C ALA A 43 -18.88 -3.53 15.03
N ILE A 44 -19.74 -2.88 14.26
CA ILE A 44 -20.50 -1.72 14.73
C ILE A 44 -21.64 -2.13 15.68
N ASN A 45 -22.41 -3.15 15.33
CA ASN A 45 -23.60 -3.54 16.11
C ASN A 45 -23.24 -4.25 17.42
N GLU A 46 -22.24 -5.11 17.38
CA GLU A 46 -21.83 -5.93 18.53
C GLU A 46 -20.64 -5.32 19.28
N GLN A 47 -19.99 -4.29 18.72
CA GLN A 47 -18.76 -3.68 19.26
C GLN A 47 -17.64 -4.70 19.46
N ARG A 48 -17.52 -5.66 18.51
CA ARG A 48 -16.52 -6.74 18.55
C ARG A 48 -15.61 -6.72 17.33
N PRO A 49 -14.31 -7.02 17.48
CA PRO A 49 -13.41 -7.14 16.35
C PRO A 49 -13.75 -8.38 15.51
N ILE A 50 -13.43 -8.30 14.22
CA ILE A 50 -13.55 -9.42 13.27
C ILE A 50 -12.22 -9.54 12.54
N LEU A 51 -11.70 -10.76 12.43
CA LEU A 51 -10.48 -11.08 11.68
C LEU A 51 -10.85 -11.59 10.29
N ILE A 52 -10.32 -10.98 9.24
CA ILE A 52 -10.46 -11.44 7.86
C ILE A 52 -9.08 -11.83 7.33
N GLU A 53 -8.90 -13.09 6.94
CA GLU A 53 -7.72 -13.56 6.23
C GLU A 53 -8.01 -13.61 4.73
N ALA A 54 -7.48 -12.65 3.97
CA ALA A 54 -7.59 -12.60 2.52
C ALA A 54 -6.42 -13.34 1.85
N MET A 55 -6.70 -14.49 1.25
CA MET A 55 -5.69 -15.31 0.57
C MET A 55 -5.35 -14.70 -0.78
N THR A 56 -4.14 -14.18 -0.93
CA THR A 56 -3.68 -13.54 -2.17
C THR A 56 -2.20 -13.82 -2.43
N TYR A 57 -1.70 -13.33 -3.57
CA TYR A 57 -0.34 -13.54 -4.02
C TYR A 57 0.36 -12.24 -4.42
N ARG A 58 1.50 -11.96 -3.80
CA ARG A 58 2.40 -10.87 -4.23
C ARG A 58 3.12 -11.28 -5.51
N VAL A 59 2.54 -10.95 -6.67
CA VAL A 59 3.13 -11.26 -7.99
C VAL A 59 4.50 -10.60 -8.16
N SER A 60 4.62 -9.33 -7.75
CA SER A 60 5.87 -8.58 -7.85
C SER A 60 6.90 -8.97 -6.77
N HIS A 61 8.09 -8.38 -6.91
CA HIS A 61 9.15 -8.34 -5.91
C HIS A 61 8.66 -7.75 -4.58
N HIS A 62 9.41 -7.92 -3.50
CA HIS A 62 9.07 -7.31 -2.22
C HIS A 62 9.10 -5.79 -2.27
N SER A 63 10.13 -5.26 -2.92
CA SER A 63 10.40 -3.84 -3.12
C SER A 63 11.36 -3.67 -4.31
N THR A 64 11.73 -2.44 -4.64
CA THR A 64 12.77 -2.13 -5.65
C THR A 64 14.16 -2.64 -5.28
N SER A 65 14.41 -2.93 -4.00
CA SER A 65 15.69 -3.45 -3.49
C SER A 65 15.73 -4.98 -3.41
N ASP A 66 14.64 -5.67 -3.76
CA ASP A 66 14.51 -7.11 -3.60
C ASP A 66 14.43 -7.84 -4.94
N ASP A 67 15.16 -8.96 -5.04
CA ASP A 67 15.05 -9.88 -6.16
C ASP A 67 14.42 -11.19 -5.71
N SER A 68 13.13 -11.34 -6.01
CA SER A 68 12.33 -12.46 -5.56
C SER A 68 12.52 -13.75 -6.35
N THR A 69 13.19 -13.69 -7.51
CA THR A 69 13.52 -14.88 -8.30
C THR A 69 14.55 -15.76 -7.60
N LYS A 70 15.28 -15.20 -6.62
CA LYS A 70 16.25 -15.92 -5.79
C LYS A 70 15.62 -16.92 -4.82
N TYR A 71 14.34 -16.75 -4.49
CA TYR A 71 13.67 -17.54 -3.46
C TYR A 71 12.24 -17.98 -3.83
N ARG A 72 11.81 -17.74 -5.08
CA ARG A 72 10.52 -18.20 -5.64
C ARG A 72 10.72 -18.66 -7.07
N SER A 73 9.98 -19.69 -7.49
CA SER A 73 10.03 -20.12 -8.89
C SER A 73 9.28 -19.14 -9.77
N THR A 74 9.79 -18.95 -10.98
CA THR A 74 9.12 -18.14 -12.02
C THR A 74 7.78 -18.75 -12.42
N ASP A 75 7.68 -20.08 -12.41
CA ASP A 75 6.45 -20.81 -12.76
C ASP A 75 5.32 -20.55 -11.75
N GLU A 76 5.63 -20.49 -10.45
CA GLU A 76 4.66 -20.12 -9.41
C GLU A 76 4.17 -18.69 -9.64
N ILE A 77 5.08 -17.75 -9.90
CA ILE A 77 4.73 -16.35 -10.13
C ILE A 77 3.84 -16.21 -11.36
N GLU A 78 4.19 -16.86 -12.47
CA GLU A 78 3.42 -16.78 -13.72
C GLU A 78 2.05 -17.46 -13.58
N HIS A 79 1.96 -18.57 -12.85
CA HIS A 79 0.69 -19.23 -12.54
C HIS A 79 -0.27 -18.27 -11.81
N TRP A 80 0.19 -17.62 -10.75
CA TRP A 80 -0.65 -16.67 -9.99
C TRP A 80 -1.00 -15.42 -10.80
N LYS A 81 -0.05 -14.91 -11.58
CA LYS A 81 -0.23 -13.74 -12.43
C LYS A 81 -1.29 -13.96 -13.53
N THR A 82 -1.32 -15.13 -14.14
CA THR A 82 -2.19 -15.41 -15.29
C THR A 82 -3.52 -16.04 -14.90
N MET A 83 -3.49 -17.04 -14.01
CA MET A 83 -4.68 -17.84 -13.68
C MET A 83 -5.51 -17.23 -12.55
N HIS A 84 -4.88 -16.45 -11.67
CA HIS A 84 -5.49 -15.95 -10.44
C HIS A 84 -5.49 -14.41 -10.33
N SER A 85 -5.38 -13.70 -11.46
CA SER A 85 -5.47 -12.23 -11.48
C SER A 85 -6.84 -11.73 -11.00
N PRO A 86 -6.92 -10.91 -9.94
CA PRO A 86 -8.19 -10.34 -9.47
C PRO A 86 -8.83 -9.42 -10.51
N VAL A 87 -8.01 -8.62 -11.21
CA VAL A 87 -8.47 -7.69 -12.25
C VAL A 87 -9.11 -8.47 -13.38
N THR A 88 -8.42 -9.47 -13.92
CA THR A 88 -8.93 -10.28 -15.04
C THR A 88 -10.17 -11.07 -14.63
N ARG A 89 -10.23 -11.58 -13.40
CA ARG A 89 -11.41 -12.30 -12.89
C ARG A 89 -12.63 -11.39 -12.83
N PHE A 90 -12.46 -10.17 -12.29
CA PHE A 90 -13.55 -9.21 -12.16
C PHE A 90 -13.99 -8.66 -13.52
N LEU A 91 -13.04 -8.33 -14.40
CA LEU A 91 -13.29 -7.91 -15.78
C LEU A 91 -14.19 -8.90 -16.53
N LYS A 92 -13.81 -10.19 -16.53
CA LYS A 92 -14.62 -11.27 -17.15
C LYS A 92 -16.01 -11.42 -16.53
N TRP A 93 -16.19 -11.02 -15.28
CA TRP A 93 -17.51 -11.02 -14.66
C TRP A 93 -18.36 -9.84 -15.17
N LEU A 94 -17.78 -8.64 -15.30
CA LEU A 94 -18.44 -7.46 -15.85
C LEU A 94 -18.82 -7.62 -17.32
N GLU A 95 -17.91 -8.16 -18.14
CA GLU A 95 -18.17 -8.47 -19.56
C GLU A 95 -19.36 -9.43 -19.72
N ARG A 96 -19.41 -10.48 -18.89
CA ARG A 96 -20.54 -11.43 -18.88
C ARG A 96 -21.87 -10.80 -18.46
N LYS A 97 -21.84 -9.66 -17.78
CA LYS A 97 -23.03 -8.86 -17.45
C LYS A 97 -23.37 -7.81 -18.51
N GLY A 98 -22.50 -7.61 -19.50
CA GLY A 98 -22.63 -6.54 -20.49
C GLY A 98 -22.42 -5.15 -19.88
N TRP A 99 -21.69 -5.05 -18.76
CA TRP A 99 -21.42 -3.78 -18.07
C TRP A 99 -20.07 -3.18 -18.41
N TRP A 100 -19.28 -3.89 -19.22
CA TRP A 100 -17.95 -3.48 -19.61
C TRP A 100 -17.61 -4.02 -21.00
N SER A 101 -16.77 -3.27 -21.71
CA SER A 101 -16.31 -3.56 -23.07
C SER A 101 -14.84 -3.23 -23.25
N ASP A 102 -14.21 -3.82 -24.27
CA ASP A 102 -12.81 -3.56 -24.62
C ASP A 102 -12.53 -2.07 -24.90
N SER A 103 -13.51 -1.36 -25.45
CA SER A 103 -13.39 0.08 -25.70
C SER A 103 -13.37 0.89 -24.40
N GLU A 104 -14.14 0.48 -23.39
CA GLU A 104 -14.14 1.12 -22.07
C GLU A 104 -12.83 0.83 -21.33
N GLU A 105 -12.33 -0.41 -21.40
CA GLU A 105 -11.03 -0.80 -20.85
C GLU A 105 -9.88 0.02 -21.45
N ALA A 106 -9.84 0.12 -22.79
CA ALA A 106 -8.81 0.90 -23.48
C ALA A 106 -8.86 2.38 -23.11
N LYS A 107 -10.07 2.94 -22.98
CA LYS A 107 -10.27 4.33 -22.56
C LYS A 107 -9.79 4.54 -21.12
N LEU A 108 -10.17 3.65 -20.19
CA LEU A 108 -9.74 3.69 -18.79
C LEU A 108 -8.22 3.66 -18.67
N HIS A 109 -7.55 2.80 -19.44
CA HIS A 109 -6.08 2.75 -19.44
C HIS A 109 -5.41 4.06 -19.87
N VAL A 110 -5.95 4.73 -20.89
CA VAL A 110 -5.43 6.02 -21.34
C VAL A 110 -5.65 7.10 -20.28
N GLU A 111 -6.84 7.14 -19.69
CA GLU A 111 -7.21 8.09 -18.64
C GLU A 111 -6.35 7.89 -17.39
N ALA A 112 -6.27 6.67 -16.87
CA ALA A 112 -5.45 6.35 -15.70
C ALA A 112 -3.96 6.67 -15.93
N LYS A 113 -3.42 6.39 -17.12
CA LYS A 113 -2.03 6.74 -17.44
C LYS A 113 -1.82 8.25 -17.47
N LYS A 114 -2.79 9.01 -17.96
CA LYS A 114 -2.75 10.47 -17.96
C LYS A 114 -2.80 11.01 -16.53
N GLU A 115 -3.69 10.50 -15.69
CA GLU A 115 -3.82 10.89 -14.28
C GLU A 115 -2.54 10.64 -13.50
N VAL A 116 -1.95 9.44 -13.62
CA VAL A 116 -0.68 9.10 -12.96
C VAL A 116 0.44 10.02 -13.43
N LYS A 117 0.52 10.31 -14.73
CA LYS A 117 1.54 11.22 -15.26
C LYS A 117 1.35 12.64 -14.69
N GLN A 118 0.11 13.14 -14.67
CA GLN A 118 -0.17 14.47 -14.13
C GLN A 118 0.21 14.56 -12.65
N ALA A 119 -0.11 13.54 -11.85
CA ALA A 119 0.26 13.49 -10.44
C ALA A 119 1.79 13.46 -10.24
N ILE A 120 2.55 12.76 -11.10
CA ILE A 120 4.02 12.78 -11.07
C ILE A 120 4.55 14.16 -11.46
N ASP A 121 4.05 14.74 -12.56
CA ASP A 121 4.47 16.06 -13.04
C ASP A 121 4.15 17.15 -12.01
N GLU A 122 3.08 17.02 -11.23
CA GLU A 122 2.73 17.90 -10.11
C GLU A 122 3.71 17.70 -8.93
N ALA A 123 3.93 16.45 -8.51
CA ALA A 123 4.84 16.15 -7.40
C ALA A 123 6.30 16.55 -7.69
N GLU A 124 6.77 16.46 -8.94
CA GLU A 124 8.13 16.87 -9.33
C GLU A 124 8.32 18.39 -9.37
N ARG A 125 7.24 19.17 -9.39
CA ARG A 125 7.30 20.65 -9.33
C ARG A 125 7.32 21.18 -7.91
N GLU A 126 6.93 20.38 -6.93
CA GLU A 126 6.97 20.77 -5.53
C GLU A 126 8.42 21.01 -5.09
N GLU A 127 8.63 22.10 -4.35
CA GLU A 127 9.94 22.37 -3.77
C GLU A 127 10.25 21.34 -2.68
N MET A 128 11.54 21.13 -2.40
CA MET A 128 11.90 20.31 -1.26
C MET A 128 11.37 20.95 0.03
N PRO A 129 10.94 20.16 1.02
CA PRO A 129 10.53 20.70 2.31
C PRO A 129 11.66 21.54 2.92
N PRO A 130 11.33 22.64 3.61
CA PRO A 130 12.33 23.47 4.26
C PRO A 130 13.08 22.68 5.34
N LEU A 131 14.33 23.07 5.60
CA LEU A 131 15.19 22.44 6.59
C LEU A 131 14.53 22.32 7.98
N GLY A 132 13.73 23.33 8.36
CA GLY A 132 13.05 23.39 9.65
C GLY A 132 12.11 22.20 9.91
N ASP A 133 11.53 21.62 8.84
CA ASP A 133 10.59 20.51 8.94
C ASP A 133 11.22 19.25 9.56
N MET A 134 12.55 19.14 9.56
CA MET A 134 13.26 18.06 10.24
C MET A 134 13.08 18.09 11.78
N PHE A 135 12.74 19.26 12.35
CA PHE A 135 12.63 19.46 13.80
C PHE A 135 11.19 19.56 14.28
N THR A 136 10.24 19.87 13.40
CA THR A 136 8.81 19.96 13.71
C THR A 136 8.14 18.59 13.70
N ASP A 137 6.89 18.51 14.16
CA ASP A 137 6.08 17.27 14.25
C ASP A 137 6.65 16.13 15.14
N VAL A 138 7.77 16.36 15.83
CA VAL A 138 8.31 15.43 16.85
C VAL A 138 7.49 15.50 18.15
N TYR A 139 7.10 16.72 18.54
CA TYR A 139 6.26 17.04 19.69
C TYR A 139 5.21 18.08 19.27
N ASP A 140 4.14 18.23 20.06
CA ASP A 140 3.09 19.25 19.83
C ASP A 140 3.67 20.67 19.86
N GLU A 141 4.56 20.94 20.82
CA GLU A 141 5.34 22.17 20.89
C GLU A 141 6.82 21.85 20.73
N LEU A 142 7.54 22.67 19.95
CA LEU A 142 8.97 22.51 19.70
C LEU A 142 9.78 22.76 20.99
N PRO A 143 10.39 21.72 21.60
CA PRO A 143 11.14 21.89 22.83
C PRO A 143 12.47 22.61 22.57
N SER A 144 13.03 23.22 23.62
CA SER A 144 14.24 24.07 23.52
C SER A 144 15.44 23.35 22.92
N ASN A 145 15.62 22.07 23.23
CA ASN A 145 16.73 21.29 22.68
C ASN A 145 16.61 21.10 21.16
N LEU A 146 15.40 21.03 20.58
CA LEU A 146 15.22 20.93 19.13
C LEU A 146 15.39 22.30 18.47
N MET A 147 14.94 23.39 19.12
CA MET A 147 15.24 24.76 18.67
C MET A 147 16.76 25.01 18.61
N GLU A 148 17.49 24.62 19.65
CA GLU A 148 18.95 24.75 19.70
C GLU A 148 19.64 23.93 18.60
N GLN A 149 19.16 22.72 18.32
CA GLN A 149 19.69 21.88 17.24
C GLN A 149 19.41 22.47 15.85
N GLU A 150 18.22 23.04 15.64
CA GLU A 150 17.88 23.72 14.38
C GLU A 150 18.80 24.92 14.14
N ILE A 151 18.99 25.78 15.15
CA ILE A 151 19.90 26.91 15.09
C ILE A 151 21.32 26.43 14.76
N SER A 152 21.80 25.40 15.47
CA SER A 152 23.13 24.84 15.23
C SER A 152 23.32 24.30 13.81
N LEU A 153 22.28 23.72 13.21
CA LEU A 153 22.34 23.22 11.83
C LEU A 153 22.36 24.37 10.81
N ARG A 154 21.50 25.38 11.01
CA ARG A 154 21.47 26.59 10.18
C ARG A 154 22.84 27.29 10.16
N GLU A 155 23.47 27.43 11.32
CA GLU A 155 24.83 27.99 11.43
C GLU A 155 25.87 27.14 10.69
N THR A 156 25.77 25.81 10.78
CA THR A 156 26.68 24.88 10.09
C THR A 156 26.58 25.03 8.57
N ILE A 157 25.36 25.13 8.04
CA ILE A 157 25.12 25.33 6.60
C ILE A 157 25.71 26.66 6.13
N GLN A 158 25.59 27.73 6.92
CA GLN A 158 26.19 29.03 6.60
C GLN A 158 27.73 28.98 6.57
N ARG A 159 28.36 28.20 7.44
CA ARG A 159 29.82 28.02 7.47
C ARG A 159 30.32 27.12 6.34
N HIS A 160 29.52 26.15 5.91
CA HIS A 160 29.90 25.10 4.96
C HIS A 160 28.90 24.94 3.79
N PRO A 161 28.58 26.00 3.03
CA PRO A 161 27.48 25.97 2.06
C PRO A 161 27.70 24.99 0.89
N ASN A 162 28.95 24.60 0.62
CA ASN A 162 29.27 23.66 -0.46
C ASN A 162 29.03 22.20 -0.09
N ASP A 163 28.85 21.90 1.21
CA ASP A 163 28.64 20.54 1.71
C ASP A 163 27.14 20.15 1.71
N PHE A 164 26.24 21.09 1.41
CA PHE A 164 24.79 20.91 1.45
C PHE A 164 24.12 21.09 0.07
N PRO A 165 22.95 20.44 -0.16
CA PRO A 165 22.20 20.60 -1.39
C PRO A 165 21.74 22.05 -1.60
N LYS A 166 22.01 22.61 -2.79
CA LYS A 166 21.69 24.00 -3.12
C LYS A 166 20.20 24.28 -3.33
N ASN A 167 19.41 23.23 -3.52
CA ASN A 167 17.98 23.28 -3.79
C ASN A 167 17.11 23.10 -2.53
N MET A 168 17.73 23.03 -1.35
CA MET A 168 17.01 22.94 -0.08
C MET A 168 16.64 24.35 0.41
N PRO A 169 15.35 24.64 0.65
CA PRO A 169 14.97 25.88 1.32
C PRO A 169 15.50 25.87 2.75
N ILE A 170 16.29 26.87 3.11
CA ILE A 170 16.82 27.06 4.46
C ILE A 170 15.79 27.83 5.28
#